data_AF-A0A9E7V464-F1
#
_entry.id   AF-A0A9E7V464-F1
#
_cell.length_a   1.000
_cell.length_b   1.000
_cell.length_c   1.000
_cell.angle_alpha   90.00
_cell.angle_beta   90.00
_cell.angle_gamma   90.00
#
_symmetry.space_group_name_H-M   'P 1'
#
loop_
_entity.id
_entity.type
_entity.pdbx_description
1 polymer ?
#
loop_
_entity_poly.entity_id
_entity_poly.type
_entity_poly.pdbx_seq_one_letter_code
_entity_poly.pdbx_strand_id
1 'polypeptide(L)'
;MLGKLLFVIAFCAAVVLGEAKNKKCNIPPTAPKRIEKVINQCQDEIKVAILAEALEAASLIDSPQKRSKRETFSSEERRIAGCLLHCVYRKMKAVNDKGFPTVEGLVSLYTEGIEDKEYILATLQSVNVCLAKAQKEFITTPQSLEARGKTCEIAYDVFDCVSEKIGEYCGQTP
;
A
#
# COMPACT_ATOMS: atom_id res chain seq x y z
N MET A 1 -10.89 41.85 49.27
CA MET A 1 -11.79 41.82 48.10
C MET A 1 -11.04 42.38 46.90
N LEU A 2 -11.10 41.68 45.76
CA LEU A 2 -10.82 42.14 44.38
C LEU A 2 -9.47 42.83 44.12
N GLY A 3 -8.60 42.40 43.22
CA GLY A 3 -8.73 41.42 42.16
C GLY A 3 -7.66 41.67 41.08
N LYS A 4 -7.45 40.63 40.27
CA LYS A 4 -6.87 40.67 38.91
C LYS A 4 -5.35 40.79 38.80
N LEU A 5 -4.73 39.63 39.04
CA LEU A 5 -3.79 38.98 38.13
C LEU A 5 -4.11 39.31 36.66
N LEU A 6 -3.20 40.00 35.94
CA LEU A 6 -3.20 40.09 34.49
C LEU A 6 -1.85 39.64 33.97
N PHE A 7 -1.72 38.31 33.86
CA PHE A 7 -0.94 37.69 32.81
C PHE A 7 -1.69 37.92 31.49
N VAL A 8 -1.06 38.62 30.53
CA VAL A 8 -1.35 38.36 29.11
C VAL A 8 -0.01 38.29 28.39
N ILE A 9 0.51 37.07 28.35
CA ILE A 9 1.58 36.65 27.46
C ILE A 9 1.04 36.82 26.05
N ALA A 10 1.67 37.70 25.27
CA ALA A 10 1.46 37.80 23.83
C ALA A 10 1.97 36.52 23.17
N PHE A 11 1.12 35.50 23.10
CA PHE A 11 1.32 34.38 22.19
C PHE A 11 1.01 34.89 20.78
N CYS A 12 2.06 35.24 20.04
CA CYS A 12 2.00 35.39 18.60
C CYS A 12 1.56 34.04 18.00
N ALA A 13 0.26 33.91 17.74
CA ALA A 13 -0.27 32.86 16.90
C ALA A 13 0.22 33.11 15.47
N ALA A 14 1.40 32.54 15.14
CA ALA A 14 1.75 32.27 13.76
C ALA A 14 0.78 31.19 13.26
N VAL A 15 -0.38 31.62 12.76
CA VAL A 15 -1.25 30.78 11.96
C VAL A 15 -0.51 30.56 10.65
N VAL A 16 0.20 29.45 10.54
CA VAL A 16 0.65 28.93 9.25
C VAL A 16 -0.62 28.53 8.50
N LEU A 17 -1.18 29.46 7.73
CA LEU A 17 -2.08 29.12 6.64
C LEU A 17 -1.24 28.34 5.63
N GLY A 18 -1.24 27.01 5.75
CA GLY A 18 -0.84 26.15 4.66
C GLY A 18 -1.72 26.48 3.46
N GLU A 19 -1.10 26.95 2.36
CA GLU A 19 -1.80 27.21 1.12
C GLU A 19 -2.54 25.95 0.68
N ALA A 20 -3.88 26.02 0.65
CA ALA A 20 -4.69 24.97 0.06
C ALA A 20 -4.47 25.01 -1.46
N LYS A 21 -3.42 24.31 -1.94
CA LYS A 21 -3.34 23.92 -3.35
C LYS A 21 -4.66 23.22 -3.69
N ASN A 22 -5.36 23.72 -4.70
CA ASN A 22 -6.65 23.21 -5.13
C ASN A 22 -6.50 21.73 -5.54
N LYS A 23 -6.79 20.80 -4.63
CA LYS A 23 -6.61 19.36 -4.86
C LYS A 23 -7.67 18.92 -5.86
N LYS A 24 -7.24 18.24 -6.92
CA LYS A 24 -8.14 17.80 -8.00
C LYS A 24 -9.08 16.66 -7.56
N CYS A 25 -8.67 15.90 -6.55
CA CYS A 25 -9.44 14.77 -6.02
C CYS A 25 -9.56 14.84 -4.50
N ASN A 26 -10.64 14.27 -3.96
CA ASN A 26 -10.74 13.88 -2.56
C ASN A 26 -10.19 12.46 -2.36
N ILE A 27 -8.89 12.35 -2.09
CA ILE A 27 -8.25 11.04 -1.81
C ILE A 27 -8.73 10.55 -0.43
N PRO A 28 -9.30 9.34 -0.33
CA PRO A 28 -9.74 8.80 0.96
C PRO A 28 -8.55 8.65 1.91
N PRO A 29 -8.65 9.14 3.17
CA PRO A 29 -7.54 9.09 4.12
C PRO A 29 -7.31 7.69 4.70
N THR A 30 -8.29 6.79 4.57
CA THR A 30 -8.32 5.47 5.19
C THR A 30 -8.99 4.47 4.26
N ALA A 31 -8.60 3.19 4.38
CA ALA A 31 -9.28 2.13 3.67
C ALA A 31 -10.72 1.93 4.20
N PRO A 32 -11.68 1.55 3.35
CA PRO A 32 -12.99 1.09 3.77
C PRO A 32 -12.91 -0.07 4.78
N LYS A 33 -13.86 -0.12 5.74
CA LYS A 33 -13.90 -1.12 6.82
C LYS A 33 -13.79 -2.58 6.34
N ARG A 34 -14.37 -2.88 5.17
CA ARG A 34 -14.30 -4.21 4.56
C ARG A 34 -12.86 -4.54 4.14
N ILE A 35 -12.18 -3.58 3.50
CA ILE A 35 -10.77 -3.72 3.09
C ILE A 35 -9.87 -3.82 4.33
N GLU A 36 -10.10 -3.00 5.36
CA GLU A 36 -9.38 -3.10 6.64
C GLU A 36 -9.50 -4.49 7.28
N LYS A 37 -10.70 -5.09 7.28
CA LYS A 37 -10.91 -6.45 7.78
C LYS A 37 -10.08 -7.47 6.99
N VAL A 38 -10.04 -7.34 5.67
CA VAL A 38 -9.24 -8.22 4.79
C VAL A 38 -7.75 -8.02 5.02
N ILE A 39 -7.30 -6.77 5.19
CA ILE A 39 -5.91 -6.44 5.55
C ILE A 39 -5.53 -7.15 6.86
N ASN A 40 -6.37 -7.07 7.90
CA ASN A 40 -6.10 -7.72 9.19
C ASN A 40 -5.99 -9.24 9.04
N GLN A 41 -6.91 -9.87 8.30
CA GLN A 41 -6.83 -11.31 8.00
C GLN A 41 -5.53 -11.70 7.29
N CYS A 42 -5.13 -10.91 6.28
CA CYS A 42 -3.89 -11.15 5.55
C CYS A 42 -2.64 -10.95 6.42
N GLN A 43 -2.65 -9.96 7.33
CA GLN A 43 -1.56 -9.78 8.28
C GLN A 43 -1.41 -11.00 9.19
N ASP A 44 -2.51 -11.58 9.66
CA ASP A 44 -2.46 -12.76 10.54
C ASP A 44 -1.96 -14.01 9.80
N GLU A 45 -2.39 -14.20 8.54
CA GLU A 45 -1.86 -15.28 7.67
C GLU A 45 -0.35 -15.14 7.45
N ILE A 46 0.14 -13.91 7.21
CA ILE A 46 1.57 -13.65 6.99
C ILE A 46 2.39 -13.84 8.26
N LYS A 47 1.89 -13.39 9.42
CA LYS A 47 2.57 -13.63 10.71
C LYS A 47 2.78 -15.12 10.94
N VAL A 48 1.76 -15.94 10.68
CA VAL A 48 1.85 -17.40 10.82
C VAL A 48 2.89 -17.99 9.86
N ALA A 49 2.90 -17.56 8.60
CA ALA A 49 3.87 -18.02 7.60
C ALA A 49 5.31 -17.66 7.98
N ILE A 50 5.57 -16.42 8.44
CA ILE A 50 6.91 -15.99 8.88
C ILE A 50 7.36 -16.80 10.10
N LEU A 51 6.47 -17.04 11.06
CA LEU A 51 6.79 -17.86 12.24
C LEU A 51 7.11 -19.31 11.86
N ALA A 52 6.40 -19.87 10.87
CA ALA A 52 6.69 -21.21 10.35
C ALA A 52 8.05 -21.27 9.63
N GLU A 53 8.37 -20.29 8.77
CA GLU A 53 9.68 -20.19 8.11
C GLU A 53 10.81 -20.09 9.14
N ALA A 54 10.62 -19.29 10.20
CA ALA A 54 11.60 -19.15 11.27
C ALA A 54 11.77 -20.45 12.09
N LEU A 55 10.68 -21.17 12.36
CA LEU A 55 10.72 -22.45 13.08
C LEU A 55 11.41 -23.54 12.25
N GLU A 56 11.14 -23.59 10.94
CA GLU A 56 11.81 -24.49 10.01
C GLU A 56 13.31 -24.18 9.94
N ALA A 57 13.69 -22.91 9.80
CA ALA A 57 15.10 -22.49 9.83
C ALA A 57 15.79 -22.82 11.16
N ALA A 58 15.11 -22.63 12.30
CA ALA A 58 15.63 -22.97 13.62
C ALA A 58 15.77 -24.48 13.83
N SER A 59 14.90 -25.30 13.20
CA SER A 59 15.00 -26.75 13.25
C SER A 59 16.16 -27.32 12.43
N LEU A 60 16.78 -26.51 11.57
CA LEU A 60 17.83 -26.95 10.65
C LEU A 60 19.26 -26.65 11.13
N ILE A 61 19.55 -25.66 11.99
CA ILE A 61 20.92 -25.37 12.49
C ILE A 61 20.97 -24.70 13.88
N ASP A 62 21.83 -25.25 14.75
CA ASP A 62 22.42 -24.69 15.97
C ASP A 62 23.35 -23.48 15.64
N SER A 63 22.84 -22.26 15.47
CA SER A 63 23.69 -21.04 15.47
C SER A 63 22.90 -19.73 15.64
N PRO A 64 23.31 -18.81 16.53
CA PRO A 64 22.61 -17.56 16.77
C PRO A 64 23.01 -16.51 15.73
N GLN A 65 22.18 -16.27 14.71
CA GLN A 65 22.40 -15.13 13.82
C GLN A 65 21.76 -13.85 14.37
N LYS A 66 22.64 -12.88 14.64
CA LYS A 66 22.37 -11.51 15.08
C LYS A 66 21.42 -10.81 14.11
N ARG A 67 20.27 -10.40 14.63
CA ARG A 67 19.30 -9.52 13.95
C ARG A 67 19.91 -8.12 13.82
N SER A 68 20.39 -7.76 12.63
CA SER A 68 20.80 -6.38 12.32
C SER A 68 19.58 -5.52 12.01
N LYS A 69 19.59 -4.26 12.49
CA LYS A 69 18.44 -3.34 12.49
C LYS A 69 18.65 -2.22 11.47
N ARG A 70 17.66 -2.08 10.57
CA ARG A 70 17.24 -0.91 9.77
C ARG A 70 18.28 -0.12 8.96
N GLU A 71 18.27 -0.37 7.66
CA GLU A 71 18.28 0.69 6.64
C GLU A 71 16.86 0.80 6.04
N THR A 72 16.55 1.94 5.43
CA THR A 72 15.28 2.31 4.79
C THR A 72 14.67 1.13 4.01
N PHE A 73 13.63 0.52 4.59
CA PHE A 73 12.99 -0.76 4.22
C PHE A 73 13.87 -1.79 3.48
N SER A 74 14.31 -2.85 4.18
CA SER A 74 15.08 -3.93 3.55
C SER A 74 14.28 -4.61 2.42
N SER A 75 14.97 -5.25 1.47
CA SER A 75 14.33 -6.03 0.40
C SER A 75 13.32 -7.06 0.92
N GLU A 76 13.52 -7.53 2.15
CA GLU A 76 12.63 -8.42 2.88
C GLU A 76 11.34 -7.73 3.34
N GLU A 77 11.43 -6.49 3.85
CA GLU A 77 10.24 -5.70 4.22
C GLU A 77 9.39 -5.37 2.99
N ARG A 78 10.02 -5.04 1.86
CA ARG A 78 9.32 -4.89 0.56
C ARG A 78 8.60 -6.17 0.16
N ARG A 79 9.27 -7.33 0.29
CA ARG A 79 8.68 -8.64 0.00
C ARG A 79 7.47 -8.92 0.87
N ILE A 80 7.56 -8.64 2.18
CA ILE A 80 6.46 -8.83 3.13
C ILE A 80 5.26 -7.93 2.78
N ALA A 81 5.51 -6.65 2.50
CA ALA A 81 4.47 -5.72 2.05
C ALA A 81 3.81 -6.19 0.74
N GLY A 82 4.61 -6.64 -0.22
CA GLY A 82 4.12 -7.22 -1.47
C GLY A 82 3.24 -8.45 -1.26
N CYS A 83 3.63 -9.36 -0.37
CA CYS A 83 2.81 -10.53 -0.07
C CYS A 83 1.51 -10.17 0.66
N LEU A 84 1.52 -9.14 1.52
CA LEU A 84 0.32 -8.60 2.14
C LEU A 84 -0.65 -8.06 1.07
N LEU A 85 -0.14 -7.24 0.16
CA LEU A 85 -0.92 -6.70 -0.96
C LEU A 85 -1.47 -7.81 -1.86
N HIS A 86 -0.66 -8.81 -2.20
CA HIS A 86 -1.10 -9.94 -3.01
C HIS A 86 -2.21 -10.74 -2.31
N CYS A 87 -2.13 -10.96 -1.00
CA CYS A 87 -3.19 -11.58 -0.23
C CYS A 87 -4.50 -10.77 -0.29
N VAL A 88 -4.41 -9.45 -0.09
CA VAL A 88 -5.57 -8.54 -0.18
C VAL A 88 -6.18 -8.63 -1.58
N TYR A 89 -5.36 -8.57 -2.64
CA TYR A 89 -5.85 -8.68 -4.01
C TYR A 89 -6.57 -10.01 -4.26
N ARG A 90 -6.04 -11.14 -3.78
CA ARG A 90 -6.72 -12.44 -3.91
C ARG A 90 -8.07 -12.48 -3.20
N LYS A 91 -8.13 -12.02 -1.95
CA LYS A 91 -9.36 -12.03 -1.15
C LYS A 91 -10.41 -11.06 -1.68
N MET A 92 -9.97 -9.95 -2.28
CA MET A 92 -10.83 -8.96 -2.92
C MET A 92 -11.13 -9.26 -4.40
N LYS A 93 -10.69 -10.42 -4.91
CA LYS A 93 -10.90 -10.83 -6.31
C LYS A 93 -10.31 -9.84 -7.33
N ALA A 94 -9.20 -9.20 -6.95
CA ALA A 94 -8.49 -8.22 -7.78
C ALA A 94 -7.39 -8.81 -8.65
N VAL A 95 -7.26 -10.14 -8.70
CA VAL A 95 -6.28 -10.88 -9.53
C VAL A 95 -6.97 -11.95 -10.35
N ASN A 96 -6.34 -12.34 -11.46
CA ASN A 96 -6.77 -13.48 -12.28
C ASN A 96 -6.37 -14.83 -11.65
N ASP A 97 -6.67 -15.93 -12.33
CA ASP A 97 -6.38 -17.29 -11.87
C ASP A 97 -4.89 -17.57 -11.65
N LYS A 98 -4.02 -16.81 -12.31
CA LYS A 98 -2.56 -16.88 -12.17
C LYS A 98 -2.02 -15.94 -11.09
N GLY A 99 -2.89 -15.21 -10.39
CA GLY A 99 -2.50 -14.25 -9.35
C GLY A 99 -1.98 -12.92 -9.87
N PHE A 100 -2.10 -12.63 -11.18
CA PHE A 100 -1.74 -11.33 -11.74
C PHE A 100 -2.88 -10.32 -11.55
N PRO A 101 -2.62 -9.07 -11.13
CA PRO A 101 -3.68 -8.09 -10.89
C PRO A 101 -4.47 -7.73 -12.16
N THR A 102 -5.74 -7.39 -12.00
CA THR A 102 -6.65 -7.06 -13.11
C THR A 102 -7.13 -5.62 -13.02
N VAL A 103 -7.45 -5.00 -14.17
CA VAL A 103 -7.95 -3.62 -14.21
C VAL A 103 -9.23 -3.49 -13.41
N GLU A 104 -10.24 -4.30 -13.73
CA GLU A 104 -11.55 -4.28 -13.07
C GLU A 104 -11.41 -4.46 -11.56
N GLY A 105 -10.65 -5.48 -11.15
CA GLY A 105 -10.46 -5.82 -9.76
C GLY A 105 -9.74 -4.76 -8.94
N LEU A 106 -8.67 -4.17 -9.48
CA LEU A 106 -7.97 -3.09 -8.79
C LEU A 106 -8.79 -1.80 -8.77
N VAL A 107 -9.46 -1.43 -9.87
CA VAL A 107 -10.33 -0.25 -9.86
C VAL A 107 -11.42 -0.41 -8.82
N SER A 108 -12.09 -1.56 -8.76
CA SER A 108 -13.10 -1.84 -7.72
C SER A 108 -12.53 -1.79 -6.31
N LEU A 109 -11.28 -2.21 -6.11
CA LEU A 109 -10.63 -2.19 -4.79
C LEU A 109 -10.37 -0.75 -4.32
N TYR A 110 -9.80 0.10 -5.17
CA TYR A 110 -9.44 1.48 -4.82
C TYR A 110 -10.65 2.39 -4.70
N THR A 111 -11.71 2.14 -5.47
CA THR A 111 -12.90 3.01 -5.51
C THR A 111 -14.06 2.52 -4.63
N GLU A 112 -13.86 1.45 -3.84
CA GLU A 112 -14.89 0.93 -2.95
C GLU A 112 -15.36 2.03 -1.98
N GLY A 113 -16.63 2.43 -2.07
CA GLY A 113 -17.22 3.47 -1.22
C GLY A 113 -16.80 4.90 -1.56
N ILE A 114 -16.18 5.14 -2.72
CA ILE A 114 -15.76 6.47 -3.17
C ILE A 114 -16.76 7.05 -4.18
N GLU A 115 -17.17 8.30 -3.96
CA GLU A 115 -18.09 9.03 -4.85
C GLU A 115 -17.38 10.08 -5.72
N ASP A 116 -16.14 10.43 -5.39
CA ASP A 116 -15.36 11.44 -6.09
C ASP A 116 -14.99 10.97 -7.51
N LYS A 117 -15.59 11.61 -8.52
CA LYS A 117 -15.44 11.24 -9.92
C LYS A 117 -13.99 11.42 -10.43
N GLU A 118 -13.30 12.44 -9.94
CA GLU A 118 -11.91 12.71 -10.35
C GLU A 118 -10.99 11.64 -9.77
N TYR A 119 -11.21 11.20 -8.53
CA TYR A 119 -10.49 10.08 -7.93
C TYR A 119 -10.75 8.75 -8.67
N ILE A 120 -12.00 8.47 -9.03
CA ILE A 120 -12.35 7.28 -9.80
C ILE A 120 -11.65 7.28 -11.17
N LEU A 121 -11.66 8.42 -11.86
CA LEU A 121 -10.98 8.59 -13.13
C LEU A 121 -9.46 8.46 -13.00
N ALA A 122 -8.86 9.10 -11.99
CA ALA A 122 -7.45 8.99 -11.66
C ALA A 122 -7.06 7.53 -11.43
N THR A 123 -7.86 6.80 -10.67
CA THR A 123 -7.65 5.38 -10.36
C THR A 123 -7.69 4.55 -11.64
N LEU A 124 -8.73 4.70 -12.48
CA LEU A 124 -8.87 3.94 -13.71
C LEU A 124 -7.67 4.16 -14.65
N GLN A 125 -7.25 5.41 -14.83
CA GLN A 125 -6.10 5.74 -15.68
C GLN A 125 -4.80 5.17 -15.11
N SER A 126 -4.56 5.35 -13.81
CA SER A 126 -3.36 4.88 -13.12
C SER A 126 -3.23 3.36 -13.18
N VAL A 127 -4.32 2.63 -12.91
CA VAL A 127 -4.35 1.16 -12.97
C VAL A 127 -4.03 0.66 -14.38
N ASN A 128 -4.61 1.26 -15.43
CA ASN A 128 -4.32 0.84 -16.81
C ASN A 128 -2.84 1.02 -17.17
N VAL A 129 -2.26 2.19 -16.84
CA VAL A 129 -0.84 2.48 -17.11
C VAL A 129 0.07 1.52 -16.35
N CYS A 130 -0.18 1.32 -15.05
CA CYS A 130 0.67 0.50 -14.19
C CYS A 130 0.58 -0.99 -14.51
N LEU A 131 -0.60 -1.50 -14.87
CA LEU A 131 -0.73 -2.90 -15.30
C LEU A 131 -0.09 -3.14 -16.67
N ALA A 132 -0.21 -2.21 -17.61
CA ALA A 132 0.48 -2.32 -18.90
C ALA A 132 2.02 -2.31 -18.72
N LYS A 133 2.52 -1.50 -17.78
CA LYS A 133 3.95 -1.50 -17.39
C LYS A 133 4.35 -2.85 -16.77
N ALA A 134 3.65 -3.28 -15.73
CA ALA A 134 3.93 -4.54 -15.03
C ALA A 134 3.85 -5.76 -15.97
N GLN A 135 2.90 -5.77 -16.91
CA GLN A 135 2.79 -6.85 -17.89
C GLN A 135 4.02 -6.94 -18.78
N LYS A 136 4.58 -5.80 -19.23
CA LYS A 136 5.81 -5.76 -20.03
C LYS A 136 7.04 -6.18 -19.22
N GLU A 137 7.10 -5.79 -17.95
CA GLU A 137 8.25 -6.07 -17.08
C GLU A 137 8.27 -7.52 -16.58
N PHE A 138 7.11 -8.09 -16.26
CA PHE A 138 7.02 -9.37 -15.54
C PHE A 138 6.46 -10.52 -16.35
N ILE A 139 5.64 -10.27 -17.39
CA ILE A 139 5.05 -11.32 -18.24
C ILE A 139 5.81 -11.41 -19.55
N THR A 140 7.11 -11.71 -19.47
CA THR A 140 7.96 -11.96 -20.64
C THR A 140 7.80 -13.38 -21.18
N THR A 141 7.38 -14.33 -20.34
CA THR A 141 7.09 -15.73 -20.70
C THR A 141 5.82 -16.25 -20.01
N PRO A 142 5.14 -17.29 -20.54
CA PRO A 142 3.89 -17.82 -19.97
C PRO A 142 3.98 -18.36 -18.53
N GLN A 143 5.19 -18.77 -18.10
CA GLN A 143 5.50 -19.38 -16.80
C GLN A 143 6.10 -18.39 -15.79
N SER A 144 6.37 -17.16 -16.22
CA SER A 144 7.02 -16.12 -15.40
C SER A 144 6.33 -15.85 -14.06
N LEU A 145 5.02 -16.09 -13.96
CA LEU A 145 4.20 -15.89 -12.76
C LEU A 145 4.23 -17.06 -11.77
N GLU A 146 4.74 -18.23 -12.18
CA GLU A 146 4.76 -19.44 -11.36
C GLU A 146 5.96 -19.48 -10.40
N ALA A 147 6.92 -18.56 -10.58
CA ALA A 147 8.07 -18.43 -9.69
C ALA A 147 7.64 -17.96 -8.28
N ARG A 148 8.12 -18.67 -7.25
CA ARG A 148 7.82 -18.37 -5.84
C ARG A 148 8.18 -16.91 -5.52
N GLY A 149 7.23 -16.18 -4.94
CA GLY A 149 7.41 -14.78 -4.51
C GLY A 149 7.23 -13.74 -5.62
N LYS A 150 7.14 -14.14 -6.90
CA LYS A 150 7.00 -13.20 -8.01
C LYS A 150 5.69 -12.42 -7.97
N THR A 151 4.61 -13.07 -7.53
CA THR A 151 3.31 -12.40 -7.37
C THR A 151 3.31 -11.38 -6.24
N CYS A 152 4.11 -11.56 -5.19
CA CYS A 152 4.30 -10.57 -4.13
C CYS A 152 5.05 -9.33 -4.66
N GLU A 153 6.10 -9.54 -5.46
CA GLU A 153 6.86 -8.46 -6.09
C GLU A 153 5.96 -7.63 -7.02
N ILE A 154 5.24 -8.30 -7.93
CA ILE A 154 4.29 -7.65 -8.84
C ILE A 154 3.23 -6.86 -8.06
N ALA A 155 2.70 -7.42 -6.96
CA ALA A 155 1.69 -6.74 -6.17
C ALA A 155 2.21 -5.44 -5.54
N TYR A 156 3.44 -5.45 -5.03
CA TYR A 156 4.10 -4.25 -4.50
C TYR A 156 4.32 -3.20 -5.60
N ASP A 157 4.95 -3.58 -6.72
CA ASP A 157 5.32 -2.64 -7.77
C ASP A 157 4.08 -2.01 -8.45
N VAL A 158 3.01 -2.80 -8.60
CA VAL A 158 1.72 -2.29 -9.10
C VAL A 158 1.09 -1.33 -8.08
N PHE A 159 1.10 -1.65 -6.79
CA PHE A 159 0.58 -0.76 -5.74
C PHE A 159 1.32 0.58 -5.72
N ASP A 160 2.64 0.53 -5.73
CA ASP A 160 3.52 1.70 -5.67
C ASP A 160 3.28 2.61 -6.88
N CYS A 161 3.30 2.03 -8.09
CA CYS A 161 3.00 2.75 -9.33
C CYS A 161 1.61 3.39 -9.33
N VAL A 162 0.57 2.65 -8.92
CA VAL A 162 -0.81 3.18 -8.92
C VAL A 162 -0.94 4.32 -7.90
N SER A 163 -0.35 4.18 -6.72
CA SER A 163 -0.36 5.20 -5.67
C SER A 163 0.34 6.48 -6.13
N GLU A 164 1.51 6.36 -6.77
CA GLU A 164 2.25 7.49 -7.34
C GLU A 164 1.43 8.20 -8.42
N LYS A 165 0.87 7.45 -9.38
CA LYS A 165 0.10 8.03 -10.50
C LYS A 165 -1.21 8.70 -10.07
N ILE A 166 -1.89 8.14 -9.06
CA ILE A 166 -3.05 8.81 -8.45
C ILE A 166 -2.60 10.11 -7.76
N GLY A 167 -1.50 10.08 -7.02
CA GLY A 167 -0.92 11.26 -6.37
C GLY A 167 -0.62 12.38 -7.36
N GLU A 168 0.11 12.06 -8.44
CA GLU A 168 0.42 12.97 -9.55
C GLU A 168 -0.85 13.58 -10.15
N TYR A 169 -1.83 12.73 -10.50
CA TYR A 169 -3.08 13.17 -11.11
C TYR A 169 -3.85 14.12 -10.20
N CYS A 170 -3.93 13.79 -8.91
CA CYS A 170 -4.71 14.53 -7.94
C CYS A 170 -4.01 15.80 -7.43
N GLY A 171 -2.79 16.09 -7.93
CA GLY A 171 -2.02 17.29 -7.59
C GLY A 171 -1.29 17.19 -6.25
N GLN A 172 -1.03 15.98 -5.75
CA GLN A 172 -0.07 15.77 -4.67
C GLN A 172 1.33 15.87 -5.28
N THR A 173 2.09 16.88 -4.87
CA THR A 173 3.53 16.98 -5.21
C THR A 173 4.34 16.26 -4.11
N PRO A 174 5.51 15.68 -4.44
CA PRO A 174 6.35 14.95 -3.47
C PRO A 174 6.68 15.76 -2.21
#